data_AF-A0A960KCN1-F1
#
_entry.id   AF-A0A960KCN1-F1
#
_cell.length_a   1.000
_cell.length_b   1.000
_cell.length_c   1.000
_cell.angle_alpha   90.00
_cell.angle_beta   90.00
_cell.angle_gamma   90.00
#
_symmetry.space_group_name_H-M   'P 1'
#
loop_
_entity.id
_entity.type
_entity.pdbx_description
1 polymer ?
#
loop_
_entity_poly.entity_id
_entity_poly.type
_entity_poly.pdbx_seq_one_letter_code
_entity_poly.pdbx_strand_id
1 'polypeptide(L)'
;MTEDAEPAAPTTAAEAAAPDPVPAPTHPPGSSGNWTWMVVVGAAAVAAAVAIVTLQGTVRHWVAEHTGLLKSGPDIYYNFWSGFGADLGEGTLIVAVGVGVSTFLRKVNCHAKGCWRIGRHELEGTPYVLCRHHHPDVPNEGATHDRILAEHHRSKLERDACHG
;
A
#
# COMPACT_ATOMS: atom_id res chain seq x y z
N MET A 1 -83.70 12.39 -86.23
CA MET A 1 -83.99 11.20 -87.05
C MET A 1 -82.71 10.36 -86.94
N THR A 2 -82.48 9.55 -85.90
CA THR A 2 -83.32 8.48 -85.30
C THR A 2 -83.58 7.35 -86.30
N GLU A 3 -83.61 6.06 -85.94
CA GLU A 3 -83.36 5.32 -84.66
C GLU A 3 -82.02 4.51 -84.79
N ASP A 4 -81.47 3.64 -83.92
CA ASP A 4 -81.77 2.96 -82.62
C ASP A 4 -80.58 3.21 -81.61
N ALA A 5 -80.31 2.60 -80.43
CA ALA A 5 -80.61 1.33 -79.70
C ALA A 5 -79.88 0.06 -80.24
N GLU A 6 -79.57 -1.04 -79.52
CA GLU A 6 -79.72 -1.53 -78.12
C GLU A 6 -78.67 -2.69 -77.86
N PRO A 7 -78.53 -3.38 -76.70
CA PRO A 7 -78.02 -2.97 -75.36
C PRO A 7 -76.75 -3.70 -74.82
N ALA A 8 -76.26 -3.18 -73.69
CA ALA A 8 -75.74 -3.85 -72.46
C ALA A 8 -74.78 -5.07 -72.45
N ALA A 9 -73.70 -4.91 -71.68
CA ALA A 9 -73.35 -5.81 -70.56
C ALA A 9 -72.45 -5.09 -69.52
N PRO A 10 -72.83 -4.98 -68.24
CA PRO A 10 -71.98 -4.39 -67.19
C PRO A 10 -71.31 -5.45 -66.29
N THR A 11 -70.01 -5.29 -66.02
CA THR A 11 -69.31 -6.08 -64.98
C THR A 11 -68.59 -5.14 -64.01
N THR A 12 -69.23 -4.87 -62.87
CA THR A 12 -68.58 -4.25 -61.73
C THR A 12 -67.71 -5.27 -61.00
N ALA A 13 -66.44 -4.95 -60.78
CA ALA A 13 -65.61 -5.56 -59.76
C ALA A 13 -65.05 -4.45 -58.87
N ALA A 14 -65.39 -4.46 -57.58
CA ALA A 14 -64.88 -3.46 -56.64
C ALA A 14 -63.49 -3.87 -56.17
N GLU A 15 -62.49 -3.03 -56.41
CA GLU A 15 -61.13 -3.27 -55.91
C GLU A 15 -61.08 -2.95 -54.40
N ALA A 16 -60.81 -3.97 -53.59
CA ALA A 16 -60.84 -3.85 -52.13
C ALA A 16 -59.57 -3.14 -51.63
N ALA A 17 -59.74 -2.00 -50.95
CA ALA A 17 -58.63 -1.27 -50.35
C ALA A 17 -57.94 -2.11 -49.26
N ALA A 18 -56.63 -2.31 -49.40
CA ALA A 18 -55.81 -2.96 -48.38
C ALA A 18 -55.51 -1.99 -47.21
N PRO A 19 -55.37 -2.49 -45.97
CA PRO A 19 -54.99 -1.66 -44.82
C PRO A 19 -53.52 -1.25 -44.88
N ASP A 20 -53.21 -0.02 -44.42
CA ASP A 20 -51.85 0.52 -44.41
C ASP A 20 -50.88 -0.30 -43.53
N PRO A 21 -49.61 -0.48 -43.94
CA PRO A 21 -48.62 -1.21 -43.17
C PRO A 21 -48.12 -0.41 -41.96
N VAL A 22 -48.25 -0.98 -40.76
CA VAL A 22 -47.69 -0.41 -39.53
C VAL A 22 -46.15 -0.37 -39.61
N PRO A 23 -45.49 0.78 -39.40
CA PRO A 23 -44.04 0.88 -39.45
C PRO A 23 -43.38 0.09 -38.30
N ALA A 24 -42.40 -0.75 -38.63
CA ALA A 24 -41.66 -1.53 -37.65
C ALA A 24 -40.77 -0.64 -36.76
N PRO A 25 -40.60 -0.97 -35.46
CA PRO A 25 -39.76 -0.18 -34.56
C PRO A 25 -38.29 -0.25 -34.97
N THR A 26 -37.73 0.90 -35.36
CA THR A 26 -36.33 1.02 -35.77
C THR A 26 -35.39 1.00 -34.57
N HIS A 27 -35.05 -0.20 -34.07
CA HIS A 27 -33.84 -0.37 -33.28
C HIS A 27 -32.62 -0.03 -34.17
N PRO A 28 -31.70 0.84 -33.72
CA PRO A 28 -30.51 1.16 -34.52
C PRO A 28 -29.64 -0.09 -34.70
N PRO A 29 -28.95 -0.26 -35.85
CA PRO A 29 -28.07 -1.38 -36.08
C PRO A 29 -26.95 -1.41 -35.02
N GLY A 30 -26.58 -2.61 -34.58
CA GLY A 30 -25.70 -2.82 -33.43
C GLY A 30 -24.39 -2.03 -33.51
N SER A 31 -24.08 -1.26 -32.47
CA SER A 31 -22.95 -0.35 -32.46
C SER A 31 -21.61 -1.10 -32.49
N SER A 32 -20.94 -1.07 -33.64
CA SER A 32 -19.61 -1.69 -33.89
C SER A 32 -18.50 -1.25 -32.92
N GLY A 33 -18.70 -0.15 -32.19
CA GLY A 33 -17.81 0.31 -31.12
C GLY A 33 -17.65 -0.68 -29.96
N ASN A 34 -18.60 -1.57 -29.70
CA ASN A 34 -18.42 -2.58 -28.64
C ASN A 34 -17.31 -3.59 -28.99
N TRP A 35 -17.26 -4.04 -30.25
CA TRP A 35 -16.25 -4.97 -30.75
C TRP A 35 -14.85 -4.35 -30.76
N THR A 36 -14.70 -3.10 -31.20
CA THR A 36 -13.40 -2.43 -31.20
C THR A 36 -12.86 -2.24 -29.78
N TRP A 37 -13.71 -1.87 -28.81
CA TRP A 37 -13.32 -1.83 -27.40
C TRP A 37 -12.97 -3.21 -26.84
N MET A 38 -13.72 -4.27 -27.18
CA MET A 38 -13.39 -5.65 -26.76
C MET A 38 -12.03 -6.12 -27.31
N VAL A 39 -11.73 -5.83 -28.59
CA VAL A 39 -10.44 -6.16 -29.20
C VAL A 39 -9.30 -5.37 -28.56
N VAL A 40 -9.48 -4.07 -28.30
CA VAL A 40 -8.48 -3.23 -27.61
C VAL A 40 -8.22 -3.70 -26.18
N VAL A 41 -9.27 -3.98 -25.41
CA VAL A 41 -9.15 -4.49 -24.03
C VAL A 41 -8.52 -5.88 -24.01
N GLY A 42 -8.90 -6.77 -24.93
CA GLY A 42 -8.29 -8.10 -25.07
C GLY A 42 -6.80 -8.02 -25.42
N ALA A 43 -6.43 -7.19 -26.39
CA ALA A 43 -5.03 -6.96 -26.76
C ALA A 43 -4.21 -6.36 -25.61
N ALA A 44 -4.78 -5.39 -24.88
CA ALA A 44 -4.14 -4.80 -23.70
C ALA A 44 -3.97 -5.82 -22.56
N ALA A 45 -4.96 -6.68 -22.32
CA ALA A 45 -4.88 -7.75 -21.32
C ALA A 45 -3.82 -8.81 -21.69
N VAL A 46 -3.72 -9.19 -22.98
CA VAL A 46 -2.66 -10.08 -23.47
C VAL A 46 -1.28 -9.42 -23.35
N ALA A 47 -1.14 -8.14 -23.71
CA ALA A 47 0.12 -7.41 -23.56
C ALA A 47 0.54 -7.30 -22.08
N ALA A 48 -0.40 -7.03 -21.17
CA ALA A 48 -0.16 -7.03 -19.74
C ALA A 48 0.22 -8.42 -19.20
N ALA A 49 -0.45 -9.49 -19.64
CA ALA A 49 -0.11 -10.86 -19.26
C ALA A 49 1.29 -11.26 -19.75
N VAL A 50 1.66 -10.90 -20.98
CA VAL A 50 3.02 -11.11 -21.51
C VAL A 50 4.05 -10.32 -20.70
N ALA A 51 3.78 -9.04 -20.40
CA ALA A 51 4.67 -8.20 -19.60
C ALA A 51 4.83 -8.72 -18.15
N ILE A 52 3.77 -9.27 -17.56
CA ILE A 52 3.83 -9.95 -16.25
C ILE A 52 4.66 -11.22 -16.35
N VAL A 53 4.48 -12.05 -17.36
CA VAL A 53 5.24 -13.31 -17.54
C VAL A 53 6.72 -13.03 -17.80
N THR A 54 7.08 -12.04 -18.63
CA THR A 54 8.48 -11.67 -18.85
C THR A 54 9.10 -11.04 -17.60
N LEU A 55 8.40 -10.14 -16.91
CA LEU A 55 8.85 -9.58 -15.62
C LEU A 55 9.07 -10.67 -14.57
N GLN A 56 8.15 -11.62 -14.45
CA GLN A 56 8.31 -12.78 -13.56
C GLN A 56 9.49 -13.66 -13.98
N GLY A 57 9.73 -13.85 -15.28
CA GLY A 57 10.92 -14.55 -15.80
C GLY A 57 12.22 -13.84 -15.40
N THR A 58 12.34 -12.55 -15.71
CA THR A 58 13.52 -11.74 -15.38
C THR A 58 13.76 -11.65 -13.88
N VAL A 59 12.73 -11.39 -13.07
CA VAL A 59 12.85 -11.33 -11.61
C VAL A 59 13.24 -12.68 -11.03
N ARG A 60 12.64 -13.80 -11.48
CA ARG A 60 13.01 -15.14 -10.98
C ARG A 60 14.41 -15.55 -11.41
N HIS A 61 14.86 -15.16 -12.61
CA HIS A 61 16.23 -15.39 -13.05
C HIS A 61 17.22 -14.57 -12.22
N TRP A 62 16.98 -13.27 -12.04
CA TRP A 62 17.80 -12.38 -11.20
C TRP A 62 17.88 -12.90 -9.77
N VAL A 63 16.75 -13.25 -9.14
CA VAL A 63 16.72 -13.86 -7.79
C VAL A 63 17.56 -15.13 -7.78
N ALA A 64 17.36 -16.05 -8.73
CA ALA A 64 18.07 -17.32 -8.74
C ALA A 64 19.59 -17.16 -8.93
N GLU A 65 20.05 -16.16 -9.66
CA GLU A 65 21.48 -15.81 -9.74
C GLU A 65 22.01 -15.21 -8.44
N HIS A 66 21.28 -14.26 -7.82
CA HIS A 66 21.73 -13.52 -6.64
C HIS A 66 21.58 -14.31 -5.33
N THR A 67 20.68 -15.30 -5.27
CA THR A 67 20.55 -16.22 -4.13
C THR A 67 21.32 -17.53 -4.31
N GLY A 68 22.16 -17.66 -5.35
CA GLY A 68 22.98 -18.86 -5.57
C GLY A 68 22.21 -20.13 -5.95
N LEU A 69 21.00 -20.00 -6.52
CA LEU A 69 20.25 -21.14 -7.09
C LEU A 69 20.70 -21.47 -8.52
N LEU A 70 21.39 -20.54 -9.20
CA LEU A 70 22.05 -20.72 -10.49
C LEU A 70 23.54 -20.40 -10.36
N LYS A 71 24.39 -21.23 -10.98
CA LYS A 71 25.83 -21.01 -10.99
C LYS A 71 26.22 -20.01 -12.11
N SER A 72 26.30 -18.73 -11.75
CA SER A 72 26.92 -17.68 -12.58
C SER A 72 28.24 -17.12 -11.99
N GLY A 73 28.73 -17.71 -10.88
CA GLY A 73 30.03 -17.41 -10.28
C GLY A 73 30.99 -18.61 -10.19
N PRO A 74 32.20 -18.45 -9.58
CA PRO A 74 33.20 -19.52 -9.45
C PRO A 74 32.67 -20.75 -8.69
N ASP A 75 31.90 -20.49 -7.63
CA ASP A 75 31.13 -21.45 -6.85
C ASP A 75 29.65 -21.06 -6.83
N ILE A 76 28.76 -22.03 -6.57
CA ILE A 76 27.32 -21.85 -6.52
C ILE A 76 26.87 -20.87 -5.43
N TYR A 77 27.57 -20.81 -4.28
CA TYR A 77 27.23 -19.90 -3.19
C TYR A 77 27.88 -18.52 -3.29
N TYR A 78 28.76 -18.28 -4.26
CA TYR A 78 29.54 -17.04 -4.34
C TYR A 78 28.66 -15.79 -4.40
N ASN A 79 27.69 -15.78 -5.33
CA ASN A 79 26.81 -14.63 -5.56
C ASN A 79 25.93 -14.30 -4.34
N PHE A 80 25.53 -15.32 -3.57
CA PHE A 80 24.78 -15.13 -2.33
C PHE A 80 25.62 -14.37 -1.30
N TRP A 81 26.88 -14.77 -1.08
CA TRP A 81 27.73 -14.14 -0.07
C TRP A 81 28.34 -12.81 -0.51
N SER A 82 28.56 -12.59 -1.82
CA SER A 82 29.15 -11.34 -2.33
C SER A 82 28.13 -10.26 -2.71
N GLY A 83 26.86 -10.62 -2.94
CA GLY A 83 25.76 -9.71 -3.21
C GLY A 83 24.69 -9.77 -2.13
N PHE A 84 23.62 -10.55 -2.37
CA PHE A 84 22.38 -10.51 -1.59
C PHE A 84 22.54 -10.67 -0.07
N GLY A 85 23.46 -11.54 0.38
CA GLY A 85 23.79 -11.73 1.80
C GLY A 85 24.59 -10.58 2.41
N ALA A 86 25.39 -9.88 1.61
CA ALA A 86 26.06 -8.63 2.02
C ALA A 86 25.06 -7.48 2.12
N ASP A 87 24.15 -7.33 1.14
CA ASP A 87 23.05 -6.35 1.16
C ASP A 87 22.15 -6.52 2.39
N LEU A 88 21.82 -7.77 2.76
CA LEU A 88 21.10 -8.09 3.99
C LEU A 88 21.93 -7.75 5.24
N GLY A 89 23.25 -7.96 5.22
CA GLY A 89 24.14 -7.57 6.31
C GLY A 89 24.17 -6.06 6.52
N GLU A 90 24.31 -5.28 5.46
CA GLU A 90 24.27 -3.81 5.52
C GLU A 90 22.89 -3.29 5.93
N GLY A 91 21.81 -3.78 5.31
CA GLY A 91 20.44 -3.38 5.63
C GLY A 91 20.05 -3.68 7.08
N THR A 92 20.42 -4.86 7.60
CA THR A 92 20.18 -5.19 9.01
C THR A 92 21.04 -4.37 9.98
N LEU A 93 22.29 -4.03 9.62
CA LEU A 93 23.13 -3.12 10.40
C LEU A 93 22.55 -1.71 10.45
N ILE A 94 22.12 -1.14 9.32
CA ILE A 94 21.47 0.18 9.25
C ILE A 94 20.19 0.19 10.10
N VAL A 95 19.35 -0.83 10.00
CA VAL A 95 18.13 -0.96 10.81
C VAL A 95 18.46 -1.11 12.30
N ALA A 96 19.43 -1.93 12.67
CA ALA A 96 19.84 -2.13 14.07
C ALA A 96 20.37 -0.83 14.70
N VAL A 97 21.24 -0.09 13.99
CA VAL A 97 21.74 1.22 14.43
C VAL A 97 20.60 2.23 14.52
N GLY A 98 19.72 2.30 13.52
CA GLY A 98 18.55 3.20 13.52
C GLY A 98 17.57 2.93 14.66
N VAL A 99 17.27 1.67 14.94
CA VAL A 99 16.43 1.24 16.09
C VAL A 99 17.12 1.54 17.42
N GLY A 100 18.43 1.27 17.54
CA GLY A 100 19.22 1.59 18.73
C GLY A 100 19.23 3.08 19.05
N VAL A 101 19.54 3.92 18.06
CA VAL A 101 19.51 5.39 18.18
C VAL A 101 18.10 5.90 18.47
N SER A 102 17.06 5.40 17.78
CA SER A 102 15.66 5.80 18.04
C SER A 102 15.22 5.45 19.46
N THR A 103 15.59 4.26 19.95
CA THR A 103 15.26 3.80 21.30
C THR A 103 16.01 4.58 22.37
N PHE A 104 17.30 4.84 22.16
CA PHE A 104 18.11 5.67 23.05
C PHE A 104 17.54 7.09 23.15
N LEU A 105 17.28 7.75 22.02
CA LEU A 105 16.69 9.10 21.97
C LEU A 105 15.34 9.16 22.70
N ARG A 106 14.46 8.17 22.52
CA ARG A 106 13.18 8.09 23.24
C ARG A 106 13.33 7.88 24.75
N LYS A 107 14.43 7.29 25.22
CA LYS A 107 14.71 7.06 26.64
C LYS A 107 15.41 8.26 27.32
N VAL A 108 16.29 8.97 26.60
CA VAL A 108 17.02 10.11 27.18
C VAL A 108 16.34 11.46 26.97
N ASN A 109 15.50 11.64 25.95
CA ASN A 109 14.77 12.89 25.74
C ASN A 109 13.56 12.99 26.68
N CYS A 110 13.23 14.22 27.09
CA CYS A 110 12.01 14.53 27.84
C CYS A 110 10.77 13.93 27.15
N HIS A 111 9.85 13.35 27.92
CA HIS A 111 8.65 12.68 27.40
C HIS A 111 7.68 13.58 26.59
N ALA A 112 7.85 14.90 26.66
CA ALA A 112 7.08 15.87 25.88
C ALA A 112 7.29 15.66 24.37
N LYS A 113 6.20 15.44 23.63
CA LYS A 113 6.24 15.12 22.19
C LYS A 113 7.02 16.19 21.41
N GLY A 114 8.05 15.77 20.68
CA GLY A 114 8.93 16.64 19.90
C GLY A 114 10.05 17.33 20.69
N CYS A 115 10.22 17.05 21.99
CA CYS A 115 11.33 17.57 22.76
C CYS A 115 12.64 16.81 22.45
N TRP A 116 13.66 17.56 22.01
CA TRP A 116 15.02 17.05 21.78
C TRP A 116 15.99 17.35 22.94
N ARG A 117 15.47 17.75 24.11
CA ARG A 117 16.28 18.06 25.29
C ARG A 117 16.33 16.85 26.21
N ILE A 118 17.55 16.47 26.61
CA ILE A 118 17.81 15.38 27.54
C ILE A 118 17.06 15.65 28.86
N GLY A 119 16.22 14.69 29.27
CA GLY A 119 15.62 14.65 30.59
C GLY A 119 16.63 14.14 31.62
N ARG A 120 16.59 14.69 32.84
CA ARG A 120 17.56 14.38 33.91
C ARG A 120 16.92 14.05 35.27
N HIS A 121 15.60 14.03 35.31
CA HIS A 121 14.81 13.69 36.49
C HIS A 121 13.76 12.69 36.03
N GLU A 122 13.65 11.55 36.70
CA GLU A 122 12.59 10.57 36.44
C GLU A 122 11.32 10.99 37.19
N LEU A 123 10.16 10.78 36.57
CA LEU A 123 8.86 11.02 37.22
C LEU A 123 8.44 9.77 37.99
N GLU A 124 8.35 9.88 39.32
CA GLU A 124 8.06 8.76 40.23
C GLU A 124 6.88 7.90 39.76
N GLY A 125 7.04 6.58 39.85
CA GLY A 125 6.05 5.60 39.38
C GLY A 125 5.94 5.45 37.85
N THR A 126 6.74 6.17 37.05
CA THR A 126 6.67 6.12 35.57
C THR A 126 8.04 5.99 34.92
N PRO A 127 8.14 5.44 33.69
CA PRO A 127 9.39 5.37 32.93
C PRO A 127 9.76 6.69 32.22
N TYR A 128 9.18 7.83 32.61
CA TYR A 128 9.30 9.09 31.88
C TYR A 128 10.36 10.01 32.50
N VAL A 129 11.31 10.45 31.67
CA VAL A 129 12.25 11.51 32.04
C VAL A 129 11.68 12.91 31.75
N LEU A 130 12.07 13.86 32.60
CA LEU A 130 11.64 15.24 32.64
C LEU A 130 12.82 16.17 32.33
N CYS A 131 12.58 17.23 31.55
CA CYS A 131 13.53 18.34 31.38
C CYS A 131 12.93 19.67 31.85
N ARG A 132 13.80 20.53 32.40
CA ARG A 132 13.46 21.87 32.94
C ARG A 132 12.72 22.81 31.98
N HIS A 133 12.67 22.49 30.69
CA HIS A 133 11.95 23.32 29.72
C HIS A 133 10.43 23.14 29.77
N HIS A 134 9.97 21.90 30.00
CA HIS A 134 8.56 21.54 30.03
C HIS A 134 8.04 21.36 31.47
N HIS A 135 8.95 21.12 32.41
CA HIS A 135 8.64 20.94 33.84
C HIS A 135 9.48 21.94 34.63
N PRO A 136 8.95 23.12 34.99
CA PRO A 136 9.70 24.13 35.74
C PRO A 136 10.02 23.69 37.18
N ASP A 137 9.24 22.74 37.71
CA ASP A 137 9.27 22.25 39.09
C ASP A 137 10.44 21.30 39.37
N VAL A 138 11.16 20.83 38.35
CA VAL A 138 12.33 19.95 38.55
C VAL A 138 13.53 20.75 39.06
N PRO A 139 14.30 20.24 40.06
CA PRO A 139 15.45 20.93 40.60
C PRO A 139 16.48 21.33 39.53
N ASN A 140 16.79 22.62 39.44
CA ASN A 140 17.80 23.15 38.52
C ASN A 140 19.24 22.94 39.00
N GLU A 141 19.43 22.75 40.31
CA GLU A 141 20.70 22.42 40.93
C GLU A 141 21.02 20.93 40.77
N GLY A 142 22.29 20.61 40.51
CA GLY A 142 22.75 19.22 40.45
C GLY A 142 22.57 18.51 41.78
N ALA A 143 22.35 17.20 41.75
CA ALA A 143 22.28 16.40 42.97
C ALA A 143 23.64 16.44 43.69
N THR A 144 23.67 17.07 44.87
CA THR A 144 24.84 17.08 45.74
C THR A 144 25.14 15.67 46.25
N HIS A 145 26.42 15.34 46.40
CA HIS A 145 26.89 14.03 46.85
C HIS A 145 26.15 13.54 48.10
N ASP A 146 25.98 14.41 49.09
CA ASP A 146 25.39 14.05 50.37
C ASP A 146 23.86 13.83 50.26
N ARG A 147 23.19 14.50 49.32
CA ARG A 147 21.79 14.21 48.98
C ARG A 147 21.66 12.86 48.27
N ILE A 148 22.58 12.52 47.36
CA ILE A 148 22.61 11.18 46.72
C ILE A 148 22.79 10.08 47.78
N LEU A 149 23.70 10.27 48.74
CA LEU A 149 23.91 9.34 49.85
C LEU A 149 22.68 9.21 50.75
N ALA A 150 22.02 10.31 51.09
CA ALA A 150 20.82 10.31 51.93
C ALA A 150 19.64 9.56 51.29
N GLU A 151 19.38 9.80 49.99
CA GLU A 151 18.33 9.10 49.25
C GLU A 151 18.63 7.60 49.08
N HIS A 152 19.88 7.24 48.73
CA HIS A 152 20.30 5.84 48.65
C HIS A 152 20.22 5.12 50.01
N HIS A 153 20.51 5.80 51.12
CA HIS A 153 20.34 5.22 52.45
C HIS A 153 18.86 4.99 52.80
N ARG A 154 17.97 5.94 52.48
CA ARG A 154 16.52 5.77 52.66
C ARG A 154 15.99 4.58 51.86
N SER A 155 16.31 4.51 50.57
CA SER A 155 15.88 3.41 49.68
C SER A 155 16.43 2.05 50.09
N LYS A 156 17.61 1.98 50.74
CA LYS A 156 18.09 0.75 51.39
C LYS A 156 17.16 0.33 52.53
N LEU A 157 16.92 1.21 53.49
CA LEU A 157 16.08 0.91 54.66
C LEU A 157 14.65 0.50 54.27
N GLU A 158 14.06 1.17 53.27
CA GLU A 158 12.73 0.84 52.73
C GLU A 158 12.68 -0.55 52.08
N ARG A 159 13.71 -0.91 51.29
CA ARG A 159 13.78 -2.25 50.68
C ARG A 159 14.06 -3.33 51.71
N ASP A 160 14.95 -3.09 52.66
CA ASP A 160 15.32 -4.07 53.68
C ASP A 160 14.11 -4.32 54.62
N ALA A 161 13.30 -3.30 54.91
CA ALA A 161 12.01 -3.42 55.62
C ALA A 161 10.87 -4.07 54.80
N CYS A 162 11.05 -4.28 53.50
CA CYS A 162 10.10 -4.96 52.61
C CYS A 162 10.52 -6.42 52.30
N HIS A 163 11.69 -6.86 52.77
CA HIS A 163 12.27 -8.18 52.48
C HIS A 163 12.70 -8.97 53.73
N GLY A 164 12.54 -8.40 54.94
CA GLY A 164 12.72 -9.06 56.23
C GLY A 164 11.40 -9.45 56.89
#